data_AF-A0A522RNF1-F1
#
_entry.id   AF-A0A522RNF1-F1
#
_cell.length_a   1.000
_cell.length_b   1.000
_cell.length_c   1.000
_cell.angle_alpha   90.00
_cell.angle_beta   90.00
_cell.angle_gamma   90.00
#
_symmetry.space_group_name_H-M   'P 1'
#
loop_
_entity.id
_entity.type
_entity.pdbx_description
1 polymer ?
#
loop_
_entity_poly.entity_id
_entity_poly.type
_entity_poly.pdbx_seq_one_letter_code
_entity_poly.pdbx_strand_id
1 'polypeptide(L)'
;MRTIAGGVIAVVLLGIYAWLIIAAACIALCTGTGCAAPAAFNAGMTQALGVVTGLVSALVIAELAITPAGAAPAARLLPPTTGPRGRLLLRWVTAIYLLVWLVAGLIAFVIGLLHPGALPALTHVGQAWFGIAIAAAYAWLGLKPGS
;
A
#
# COMPACT_ATOMS: atom_id res chain seq x y z
N MET A 1 -3.64 -5.58 24.13
CA MET A 1 -4.25 -6.56 23.20
C MET A 1 -4.81 -5.90 21.94
N ARG A 2 -5.62 -4.82 22.03
CA ARG A 2 -6.16 -4.10 20.86
C ARG A 2 -5.12 -3.65 19.82
N THR A 3 -3.98 -3.14 20.26
CA THR A 3 -2.88 -2.69 19.37
C THR A 3 -2.18 -3.83 18.62
N ILE A 4 -2.09 -5.01 19.23
CA ILE A 4 -1.49 -6.21 18.59
C ILE A 4 -2.44 -6.74 17.52
N ALA A 5 -3.76 -6.77 17.80
CA ALA A 5 -4.76 -7.18 16.82
C ALA A 5 -4.77 -6.26 15.59
N GLY A 6 -4.72 -4.93 15.79
CA GLY A 6 -4.64 -3.97 14.68
C GLY A 6 -3.38 -4.14 13.83
N GLY A 7 -2.22 -4.34 14.47
CA GLY A 7 -0.95 -4.56 13.76
C GLY A 7 -0.93 -5.85 12.94
N VAL A 8 -1.45 -6.95 13.48
CA VAL A 8 -1.53 -8.23 12.75
C VAL A 8 -2.45 -8.11 11.53
N ILE A 9 -3.62 -7.48 11.69
CA ILE A 9 -4.55 -7.26 10.58
C ILE A 9 -3.88 -6.42 9.48
N ALA A 10 -3.16 -5.35 9.85
CA ALA A 10 -2.44 -4.52 8.89
C ALA A 10 -1.41 -5.33 8.09
N VAL A 11 -0.60 -6.16 8.75
CA VAL A 11 0.41 -7.00 8.08
C VAL A 11 -0.24 -8.02 7.14
N VAL A 12 -1.33 -8.66 7.55
CA VAL A 12 -2.07 -9.61 6.70
C VAL A 12 -2.65 -8.91 5.47
N LEU A 13 -3.26 -7.73 5.65
CA LEU A 13 -3.81 -6.93 4.55
C LEU A 13 -2.71 -6.52 3.56
N LEU A 14 -1.55 -6.09 4.06
CA LEU A 14 -0.41 -5.73 3.23
C LEU A 14 0.13 -6.93 2.44
N GLY A 15 0.15 -8.12 3.05
CA GLY A 15 0.54 -9.36 2.38
C GLY A 15 -0.40 -9.69 1.21
N ILE A 16 -1.72 -9.61 1.45
CA ILE A 16 -2.73 -9.83 0.41
C ILE A 16 -2.62 -8.77 -0.69
N TYR A 17 -2.39 -7.50 -0.33
CA TYR A 17 -2.19 -6.40 -1.26
C TYR A 17 -1.00 -6.65 -2.19
N ALA A 18 0.17 -6.93 -1.62
CA ALA A 18 1.38 -7.19 -2.38
C ALA A 18 1.22 -8.41 -3.29
N TRP A 19 0.62 -9.49 -2.78
CA TRP A 19 0.35 -10.70 -3.57
C TRP A 19 -0.56 -10.42 -4.76
N LEU A 20 -1.67 -9.71 -4.57
CA LEU A 20 -2.61 -9.39 -5.65
C LEU A 20 -1.97 -8.51 -6.72
N ILE A 21 -1.15 -7.53 -6.32
CA ILE A 21 -0.42 -6.68 -7.27
C ILE A 21 0.60 -7.49 -8.06
N ILE A 22 1.39 -8.35 -7.41
CA ILE A 22 2.38 -9.18 -8.10
C ILE A 22 1.69 -10.14 -9.07
N ALA A 23 0.60 -10.79 -8.65
CA ALA A 23 -0.18 -11.68 -9.52
C ALA A 23 -0.73 -10.94 -10.74
N ALA A 24 -1.34 -9.76 -10.55
CA ALA A 24 -1.84 -8.93 -11.64
C ALA A 24 -0.72 -8.44 -12.56
N ALA A 25 0.42 -8.03 -11.99
CA ALA A 25 1.60 -7.59 -12.71
C ALA A 25 2.19 -8.71 -13.59
N CYS A 26 2.36 -9.91 -13.05
CA CYS A 26 2.85 -11.07 -13.80
C CYS A 26 1.93 -11.41 -14.97
N ILE A 27 0.62 -11.32 -14.79
CA ILE A 27 -0.36 -11.56 -15.85
C ILE A 27 -0.28 -10.46 -16.92
N ALA A 28 -0.18 -9.20 -16.51
CA ALA A 28 -0.07 -8.07 -17.43
C ALA A 28 1.22 -8.13 -18.28
N LEU A 29 2.34 -8.58 -17.70
CA LEU A 29 3.60 -8.78 -18.42
C LEU A 29 3.59 -10.02 -19.33
N CYS A 30 2.64 -10.94 -19.12
CA CYS A 30 2.47 -12.17 -19.88
C CYS A 30 1.58 -12.02 -21.12
N THR A 31 0.90 -10.87 -21.31
CA THR A 31 0.04 -10.67 -22.48
C THR A 31 0.88 -10.58 -23.75
N GLY A 32 0.96 -11.68 -24.49
CA GLY A 32 1.68 -11.78 -25.77
C GLY A 32 2.55 -13.03 -25.91
N THR A 33 2.88 -13.76 -24.83
CA THR A 33 3.86 -14.86 -24.85
C THR A 33 3.27 -16.25 -24.53
N GLY A 34 1.96 -16.43 -24.63
CA GLY A 34 1.33 -17.76 -24.48
C GLY A 34 1.20 -18.27 -23.04
N CYS A 35 1.28 -17.38 -22.04
CA CYS A 35 1.01 -17.76 -20.65
C CYS A 35 -0.45 -18.22 -20.49
N ALA A 36 -0.68 -19.37 -19.84
CA ALA A 36 -2.01 -19.84 -19.43
C ALA A 36 -2.62 -19.05 -18.26
N ALA A 37 -1.87 -18.09 -17.71
CA ALA A 37 -2.21 -17.31 -16.52
C ALA A 37 -3.32 -16.23 -16.64
N PRO A 38 -3.65 -15.61 -17.80
CA PRO A 38 -4.65 -14.56 -17.84
C PRO A 38 -6.07 -15.07 -17.53
N ALA A 39 -6.34 -16.36 -17.70
CA ALA A 39 -7.60 -16.98 -17.28
C ALA A 39 -7.73 -17.15 -15.75
N ALA A 40 -6.64 -16.99 -14.99
CA ALA A 40 -6.65 -17.19 -13.54
C ALA A 40 -7.09 -15.94 -12.76
N PHE A 41 -7.02 -14.74 -13.36
CA PHE A 41 -7.46 -13.50 -12.70
C PHE A 41 -8.96 -13.28 -12.87
N ASN A 42 -9.72 -13.73 -11.87
CA ASN A 42 -11.18 -13.66 -11.91
C ASN A 42 -11.72 -12.31 -11.38
N ALA A 43 -13.03 -12.08 -11.58
CA ALA A 43 -13.72 -10.88 -11.10
C ALA A 43 -13.60 -10.67 -9.58
N GLY A 44 -13.57 -11.76 -8.80
CA GLY A 44 -13.37 -11.71 -7.36
C GLY A 44 -12.00 -11.15 -6.97
N MET A 45 -10.94 -11.50 -7.70
CA MET A 45 -9.60 -10.95 -7.50
C MET A 45 -9.54 -9.46 -7.85
N THR A 46 -10.22 -9.04 -8.92
CA THR A 46 -10.36 -7.61 -9.28
C THR A 46 -11.05 -6.81 -8.17
N GLN A 47 -12.17 -7.33 -7.66
CA GLN A 47 -12.89 -6.67 -6.57
C GLN A 47 -12.04 -6.63 -5.28
N ALA A 48 -11.40 -7.75 -4.93
CA ALA A 48 -10.52 -7.84 -3.78
C ALA A 48 -9.34 -6.87 -3.90
N LEU A 49 -8.72 -6.75 -5.08
CA LEU A 49 -7.63 -5.81 -5.32
C LEU A 49 -8.08 -4.36 -5.04
N GLY A 50 -9.25 -3.95 -5.53
CA GLY A 50 -9.80 -2.63 -5.26
C GLY A 50 -10.04 -2.37 -3.77
N VAL A 51 -10.73 -3.29 -3.10
CA VAL A 51 -11.06 -3.18 -1.67
C VAL A 51 -9.79 -3.14 -0.81
N VAL A 52 -8.87 -4.09 -1.02
CA VAL A 52 -7.64 -4.20 -0.23
C VAL A 52 -6.75 -2.99 -0.47
N THR A 53 -6.62 -2.51 -1.72
CA THR A 53 -5.86 -1.29 -2.00
C THR A 53 -6.45 -0.09 -1.26
N GLY A 54 -7.77 0.06 -1.27
CA GLY A 54 -8.46 1.12 -0.51
C GLY A 54 -8.20 1.04 0.99
N LEU A 55 -8.32 -0.14 1.60
CA LEU A 55 -8.10 -0.35 3.03
C LEU A 55 -6.65 -0.06 3.45
N VAL A 56 -5.67 -0.58 2.69
CA VAL A 56 -4.24 -0.38 2.96
C VAL A 56 -3.89 1.10 2.83
N SER A 57 -4.40 1.77 1.80
CA SER A 57 -4.19 3.19 1.56
C SER A 57 -4.85 4.06 2.63
N ALA A 58 -6.06 3.70 3.07
CA ALA A 58 -6.73 4.38 4.18
C ALA A 58 -5.94 4.28 5.48
N LEU A 59 -5.34 3.12 5.77
CA LEU A 59 -4.47 2.96 6.94
C LEU A 59 -3.23 3.86 6.84
N VAL A 60 -2.59 3.94 5.66
CA VAL A 60 -1.45 4.85 5.44
C VAL A 60 -1.85 6.31 5.64
N ILE A 61 -2.97 6.75 5.05
CA ILE A 61 -3.46 8.12 5.22
C ILE A 61 -3.78 8.41 6.68
N ALA A 62 -4.46 7.49 7.38
CA ALA A 62 -4.81 7.66 8.78
C ALA A 62 -3.56 7.83 9.66
N GLU A 63 -2.53 6.99 9.45
CA GLU A 63 -1.25 7.10 10.16
C GLU A 63 -0.52 8.41 9.85
N LEU A 64 -0.50 8.85 8.58
CA LEU A 64 0.16 10.10 8.20
C LEU A 64 -0.60 11.34 8.69
N ALA A 65 -1.93 11.30 8.74
CA ALA A 65 -2.76 12.40 9.21
C ALA A 65 -2.57 12.69 10.72
N ILE A 66 -2.27 11.65 11.52
CA ILE A 66 -2.00 11.80 12.96
C ILE A 66 -0.52 11.99 13.28
N THR A 67 0.36 11.76 12.30
CA THR A 67 1.82 11.92 12.47
C THR A 67 2.20 13.39 12.30
N PRO A 68 2.92 14.00 13.28
CA PRO A 68 3.43 15.36 13.12
C PRO A 68 4.32 15.48 11.87
N ALA A 69 4.27 16.62 11.18
CA ALA A 69 5.08 16.85 9.98
C ALA A 69 6.58 16.60 10.27
N GLY A 70 7.22 15.79 9.41
CA GLY A 70 8.63 15.42 9.56
C GLY A 70 8.94 14.42 10.69
N ALA A 71 7.96 13.98 11.48
CA ALA A 71 8.16 12.94 12.49
C ALA A 71 8.06 11.53 11.90
N ALA A 72 8.67 10.57 12.58
CA ALA A 72 8.56 9.15 12.23
C ALA A 72 7.12 8.65 12.49
N PRO A 73 6.46 8.02 11.50
CA PRO A 73 5.16 7.39 11.66
C PRO A 73 5.15 6.35 12.80
N ALA A 74 4.00 6.16 13.44
CA ALA A 74 3.77 5.27 14.59
C ALA A 74 4.51 5.61 15.91
N ALA A 75 5.27 6.72 15.99
CA ALA A 75 5.94 7.11 17.23
C ALA A 75 4.96 7.38 18.41
N ARG A 76 3.71 7.75 18.10
CA ARG A 76 2.65 8.02 19.09
C ARG A 76 1.96 6.77 19.64
N LEU A 77 2.05 5.63 18.95
CA LEU A 77 1.36 4.40 19.36
C LEU A 77 2.07 3.67 20.52
N LEU A 78 3.23 4.18 20.95
CA LEU A 78 4.06 3.60 22.01
C LEU A 78 3.76 4.30 23.34
N PRO A 79 3.27 3.57 24.36
CA PRO A 79 3.25 4.07 25.73
C PRO A 79 4.64 4.54 26.17
N PRO A 80 4.75 5.58 27.01
CA PRO A 80 6.05 6.05 27.52
C PRO A 80 6.84 4.97 28.28
N THR A 81 6.16 3.93 28.76
CA THR A 81 6.73 2.75 29.44
C THR A 81 7.29 1.69 28.49
N THR A 82 7.20 1.86 27.17
CA THR A 82 7.70 0.88 26.21
C THR A 82 9.22 0.94 26.15
N GLY A 83 9.87 -0.20 26.44
CA GLY A 83 11.31 -0.34 26.38
C GLY A 83 11.89 0.00 24.99
N PRO A 84 13.17 0.40 24.90
CA PRO A 84 13.80 0.89 23.68
C PRO A 84 13.71 -0.09 22.50
N ARG A 85 13.73 -1.41 22.77
CA ARG A 85 13.56 -2.46 21.73
C ARG A 85 12.17 -2.45 21.09
N GLY A 86 11.11 -2.19 21.86
CA GLY A 86 9.73 -2.14 21.34
C GLY A 86 9.50 -0.95 20.41
N ARG A 87 10.12 0.20 20.72
CA ARG A 87 10.06 1.39 19.86
C ARG A 87 10.80 1.16 18.53
N LEU A 88 11.97 0.54 18.61
CA LEU A 88 12.76 0.18 17.43
C LEU A 88 11.99 -0.79 16.53
N LEU A 89 11.39 -1.84 17.10
CA LEU A 89 10.60 -2.80 16.35
C LEU A 89 9.41 -2.15 15.64
N LEU A 90 8.62 -1.33 16.35
CA LEU A 90 7.45 -0.67 15.74
C LEU A 90 7.85 0.29 14.61
N ARG A 91 8.96 1.02 14.79
CA ARG A 91 9.51 1.89 13.75
C ARG A 91 9.89 1.09 12.50
N TRP A 92 10.54 -0.06 12.66
CA TRP A 92 10.90 -0.94 11.54
C TRP A 92 9.68 -1.53 10.86
N VAL A 93 8.71 -2.05 11.61
CA VAL A 93 7.48 -2.61 11.04
C VAL A 93 6.71 -1.56 10.23
N THR A 94 6.60 -0.34 10.76
CA THR A 94 5.92 0.76 10.07
C THR A 94 6.69 1.21 8.82
N ALA A 95 8.01 1.30 8.90
CA ALA A 95 8.85 1.64 7.75
C ALA A 95 8.75 0.58 6.65
N ILE A 96 8.82 -0.71 7.00
CA ILE A 96 8.65 -1.82 6.06
C ILE A 96 7.25 -1.79 5.45
N TYR A 97 6.21 -1.55 6.26
CA TYR A 97 4.84 -1.46 5.78
C TYR A 97 4.69 -0.37 4.71
N LEU A 98 5.17 0.84 5.00
CA LEU A 98 5.14 1.95 4.06
C LEU A 98 5.97 1.67 2.80
N LEU A 99 7.14 1.05 2.96
CA LEU A 99 8.01 0.69 1.84
C LEU A 99 7.32 -0.32 0.90
N VAL A 100 6.74 -1.39 1.44
CA VAL A 100 6.05 -2.41 0.64
C VAL A 100 4.83 -1.81 -0.04
N TRP A 101 4.04 -1.00 0.67
CA TRP A 101 2.91 -0.29 0.07
C TRP A 101 3.35 0.61 -1.09
N LEU A 102 4.45 1.34 -0.90
CA LEU A 102 4.96 2.27 -1.90
C LEU A 102 5.53 1.56 -3.13
N VAL A 103 6.32 0.50 -2.92
CA VAL A 103 6.91 -0.30 -4.00
C VAL A 103 5.82 -1.04 -4.79
N ALA A 104 4.88 -1.70 -4.12
CA ALA A 104 3.82 -2.44 -4.79
C ALA A 104 2.90 -1.49 -5.57
N GLY A 105 2.50 -0.37 -4.99
CA GLY A 105 1.70 0.64 -5.70
C GLY A 105 2.44 1.22 -6.91
N LEU A 106 3.75 1.48 -6.80
CA LEU A 106 4.58 1.92 -7.92
C LEU A 106 4.64 0.88 -9.05
N ILE A 107 4.80 -0.40 -8.70
CA ILE A 107 4.76 -1.51 -9.67
C ILE A 107 3.41 -1.53 -10.40
N ALA A 108 2.29 -1.43 -9.67
CA ALA A 108 0.96 -1.40 -10.26
C ALA A 108 0.79 -0.20 -11.23
N PHE A 109 1.28 0.98 -10.84
CA PHE A 109 1.23 2.18 -11.68
C PHE A 109 2.07 2.03 -12.96
N VAL A 110 3.34 1.61 -12.84
CA VAL A 110 4.26 1.48 -13.98
C VAL A 110 3.77 0.40 -14.94
N ILE A 111 3.41 -0.78 -14.45
CA ILE A 111 2.95 -1.87 -15.31
C ILE A 111 1.60 -1.55 -15.93
N GLY A 112 0.67 -0.96 -15.17
CA GLY A 112 -0.60 -0.48 -15.70
C GLY A 112 -0.44 0.57 -16.80
N LEU A 113 0.58 1.43 -16.71
CA LEU A 113 0.90 2.41 -17.74
C LEU A 113 1.54 1.79 -18.99
N LEU A 114 2.39 0.78 -18.82
CA LEU A 114 3.04 0.08 -19.93
C LEU A 114 2.10 -0.91 -20.66
N HIS A 115 1.14 -1.50 -19.94
CA HIS A 115 0.21 -2.50 -20.46
C HIS A 115 -1.26 -2.16 -20.14
N PRO A 116 -1.77 -1.00 -20.60
CA PRO A 116 -3.08 -0.48 -20.17
C PRO A 116 -4.26 -1.39 -20.55
N GLY A 117 -4.14 -2.16 -21.64
CA GLY A 117 -5.17 -3.08 -22.11
C GLY A 117 -5.08 -4.50 -21.53
N ALA A 118 -4.01 -4.84 -20.80
CA ALA A 118 -3.80 -6.20 -20.31
C ALA A 118 -4.65 -6.52 -19.08
N LEU A 119 -4.77 -5.56 -18.15
CA LEU A 119 -5.55 -5.69 -16.92
C LEU A 119 -6.04 -4.30 -16.47
N PRO A 120 -7.23 -3.86 -16.92
CA PRO A 120 -7.76 -2.53 -16.59
C PRO A 120 -7.84 -2.28 -15.08
N ALA A 121 -8.15 -3.32 -14.30
CA ALA A 121 -8.18 -3.26 -12.85
C ALA A 121 -6.85 -2.79 -12.23
N LEU A 122 -5.72 -3.29 -12.75
CA LEU A 122 -4.38 -2.93 -12.26
C LEU A 122 -4.08 -1.46 -12.58
N THR A 123 -4.43 -1.01 -13.78
CA THR A 123 -4.24 0.37 -14.22
C THR A 123 -5.04 1.35 -13.37
N HIS A 124 -6.32 1.07 -13.13
CA HIS A 124 -7.18 1.91 -12.28
C HIS A 124 -6.64 1.99 -10.85
N VAL A 125 -6.21 0.86 -10.30
CA VAL A 125 -5.65 0.79 -8.94
C VAL A 125 -4.33 1.55 -8.86
N GLY A 126 -3.44 1.40 -9.83
CA GLY A 126 -2.17 2.13 -9.90
C GLY A 126 -2.37 3.64 -9.97
N GLN A 127 -3.31 4.11 -10.80
CA GLN A 127 -3.64 5.53 -10.91
C GLN A 127 -4.22 6.10 -9.61
N ALA A 128 -5.16 5.37 -8.98
CA ALA A 128 -5.73 5.77 -7.70
C ALA A 128 -4.66 5.82 -6.59
N TRP A 129 -3.79 4.81 -6.52
CA TRP A 129 -2.68 4.77 -5.58
C TRP A 129 -1.72 5.96 -5.77
N PHE A 130 -1.39 6.33 -7.01
CA PHE A 130 -0.47 7.44 -7.28
C PHE A 130 -0.98 8.77 -6.72
N GLY A 131 -2.27 9.07 -6.91
CA GLY A 131 -2.89 10.26 -6.32
C GLY A 131 -2.84 10.25 -4.79
N ILE A 132 -3.08 9.09 -4.18
CA ILE A 132 -2.98 8.92 -2.73
C ILE A 132 -1.54 9.10 -2.24
N ALA A 133 -0.56 8.53 -2.94
CA ALA A 133 0.85 8.61 -2.58
C ALA A 133 1.35 10.06 -2.58
N ILE A 134 0.95 10.85 -3.58
CA ILE A 134 1.26 12.28 -3.62
C ILE A 134 0.57 13.00 -2.45
N ALA A 135 -0.74 12.81 -2.25
CA ALA A 135 -1.47 13.45 -1.16
C ALA A 135 -0.86 13.14 0.22
N ALA A 136 -0.48 11.89 0.43
CA ALA A 136 0.21 11.40 1.62
C ALA A 136 1.57 12.10 1.83
N ALA A 137 2.36 12.25 0.77
CA ALA A 137 3.65 12.94 0.82
C ALA A 137 3.48 14.43 1.17
N TYR A 138 2.52 15.12 0.54
CA TYR A 138 2.21 16.52 0.86
C TYR A 138 1.78 16.70 2.32
N ALA A 139 0.92 15.80 2.83
CA ALA A 139 0.48 15.81 4.22
C ALA A 139 1.66 15.60 5.18
N TRP A 140 2.54 14.64 4.90
CA TRP A 140 3.70 14.34 5.75
C TRP A 140 4.73 15.46 5.77
N LEU A 141 4.95 16.13 4.64
CA LEU A 141 5.83 17.30 4.53
C LEU A 141 5.19 18.58 5.12
N GLY A 142 3.91 18.56 5.50
CA GLY A 142 3.21 19.72 6.02
C GLY A 142 3.05 20.85 4.99
N LEU A 143 3.15 20.53 3.70
CA LEU A 143 3.01 21.49 2.62
C LEU A 143 1.55 21.96 2.55
N LYS A 144 1.32 23.20 2.99
CA LYS A 144 0.03 23.86 2.80
C LYS A 144 -0.02 24.37 1.36
N PRO A 145 -1.11 24.12 0.60
CA PRO A 145 -1.32 24.82 -0.67
C PRO A 145 -1.19 26.32 -0.39
N GLY A 146 -0.33 27.01 -1.14
CA GLY A 146 -0.09 28.43 -0.95
C GLY A 146 -1.43 29.17 -0.98
N SER A 147 -1.70 29.93 0.07
CA SER A 147 -2.68 31.00 0.08
C SER A 147 -2.36 32.01 -1.00
#